data_AF-A0A3D5QD24-F1
#
_entry.id   AF-A0A3D5QD24-F1
#
_cell.length_a   1.000
_cell.length_b   1.000
_cell.length_c   1.000
_cell.angle_alpha   90.00
_cell.angle_beta   90.00
_cell.angle_gamma   90.00
#
_symmetry.space_group_name_H-M   'P 1'
#
loop_
_entity.id
_entity.type
_entity.pdbx_description
1 polymer ?
#
loop_
_entity_poly.entity_id
_entity_poly.type
_entity_poly.pdbx_seq_one_letter_code
_entity_poly.pdbx_strand_id
1 'polypeptide(L)'
;AIVPWREPEFFNKIKGRKEAMDFAAEHNIPVKATSDQPWSSDENLMHISFEAGILEDPAKKPPRDMFELSTSPEDAPDEKEVIEIEFEKGEAVKLNGKALKPVDMLS
;
A
#
# COMPACT_ATOMS: atom_id res chain seq x y z
N ALA A 1 -10.64 -11.20 -22.58
CA ALA A 1 -9.91 -10.09 -21.97
C ALA A 1 -8.48 -10.11 -22.51
N ILE A 2 -7.93 -8.95 -22.87
CA ILE A 2 -6.50 -8.84 -23.24
C ILE A 2 -5.71 -8.73 -21.93
N VAL A 3 -4.68 -9.55 -21.75
CA VAL A 3 -3.82 -9.56 -20.56
C VAL A 3 -2.37 -9.35 -21.02
N PRO A 4 -1.88 -8.09 -21.11
CA PRO A 4 -0.60 -7.78 -21.73
C PRO A 4 0.59 -8.60 -21.18
N TRP A 5 0.62 -8.85 -19.88
CA TRP A 5 1.68 -9.66 -19.24
C TRP A 5 1.76 -11.12 -19.72
N ARG A 6 0.75 -11.63 -20.43
CA ARG A 6 0.73 -12.98 -21.02
C ARG A 6 1.00 -12.97 -22.52
N GLU A 7 1.04 -11.80 -23.16
CA GLU A 7 1.36 -11.66 -24.57
C GLU A 7 2.87 -11.69 -24.77
N PRO A 8 3.42 -12.63 -25.56
CA PRO A 8 4.87 -12.76 -25.71
C PRO A 8 5.56 -11.49 -26.18
N GLU A 9 4.93 -10.71 -27.06
CA GLU A 9 5.49 -9.45 -27.55
C GLU A 9 5.65 -8.43 -26.41
N PHE A 10 4.60 -8.24 -25.61
CA PHE A 10 4.61 -7.31 -24.49
C PHE A 10 5.57 -7.77 -23.38
N PHE A 11 5.50 -9.05 -22.99
CA PHE A 11 6.39 -9.62 -21.98
C PHE A 11 7.86 -9.49 -22.37
N ASN A 12 8.20 -9.70 -23.65
CA ASN A 12 9.59 -9.55 -24.10
C ASN A 12 10.07 -8.10 -24.14
N LYS A 13 9.15 -7.13 -24.31
CA LYS A 13 9.45 -5.70 -24.26
C LYS A 13 9.60 -5.20 -22.83
N ILE A 14 8.75 -5.65 -21.91
CA ILE A 14 8.74 -5.25 -20.50
C ILE A 14 8.83 -6.54 -19.66
N LYS A 15 10.06 -6.98 -19.37
CA LYS A 15 10.31 -8.24 -18.65
C LYS A 15 10.25 -8.10 -17.14
N GLY A 16 10.52 -6.90 -16.63
CA GLY A 16 10.57 -6.64 -15.20
C GLY A 16 10.49 -5.17 -14.86
N ARG A 17 10.75 -4.88 -13.58
CA ARG A 17 10.59 -3.54 -13.01
C ARG A 17 11.47 -2.50 -13.70
N LYS A 18 12.71 -2.86 -14.06
CA LYS A 18 13.63 -1.93 -14.72
C LYS A 18 13.08 -1.48 -16.07
N GLU A 19 12.71 -2.43 -16.94
CA GLU A 19 12.16 -2.13 -18.26
C GLU A 19 10.82 -1.37 -18.15
N ALA A 20 10.02 -1.66 -17.12
CA ALA A 20 8.78 -0.92 -16.87
C ALA A 20 9.03 0.54 -16.47
N MET A 21 10.03 0.79 -15.63
CA MET A 21 10.43 2.15 -15.23
C MET A 21 11.04 2.93 -16.40
N ASP A 22 11.90 2.30 -17.21
CA ASP A 22 12.48 2.91 -18.41
C ASP A 22 11.39 3.27 -19.42
N PHE A 23 10.43 2.36 -19.65
CA PHE A 23 9.27 2.60 -20.51
C PHE A 23 8.39 3.75 -19.97
N ALA A 24 8.12 3.78 -18.67
CA ALA A 24 7.37 4.86 -18.05
C ALA A 24 8.07 6.21 -18.24
N ALA A 25 9.39 6.27 -18.05
CA ALA A 25 10.19 7.47 -18.26
C ALA A 25 10.18 7.95 -19.72
N GLU A 26 10.39 7.04 -20.69
CA GLU A 26 10.36 7.36 -22.14
C GLU A 26 8.99 7.95 -22.55
N HIS A 27 7.91 7.43 -21.96
CA HIS A 27 6.54 7.83 -22.26
C HIS A 27 5.98 8.92 -21.33
N ASN A 28 6.79 9.49 -20.44
CA ASN A 28 6.37 10.49 -19.44
C ASN A 28 5.18 10.04 -18.57
N ILE A 29 5.15 8.75 -18.20
CA ILE A 29 4.15 8.18 -17.28
C ILE A 29 4.65 8.38 -15.84
N PRO A 30 3.91 9.12 -14.99
CA PRO A 30 4.33 9.33 -13.61
C PRO A 30 4.22 8.02 -12.81
N VAL A 31 5.25 7.74 -12.02
CA VAL A 31 5.35 6.56 -11.15
C VAL A 31 5.78 6.99 -9.75
N LYS A 32 5.16 6.42 -8.71
CA LYS A 32 5.51 6.72 -7.30
C LYS A 32 6.91 6.19 -6.95
N ALA A 33 7.27 5.03 -7.50
CA ALA A 33 8.55 4.40 -7.26
C ALA A 33 9.72 5.25 -7.75
N THR A 34 10.75 5.39 -6.92
CA THR A 34 12.00 6.07 -7.27
C THR A 34 13.19 5.15 -7.02
N SER A 35 14.41 5.59 -7.36
CA SER A 35 15.63 4.89 -6.95
C SER A 35 15.72 4.75 -5.43
N ASP A 36 15.20 5.75 -4.72
CA ASP A 36 15.32 5.90 -3.27
C ASP A 36 14.20 5.14 -2.53
N GLN A 37 13.07 4.94 -3.20
CA GLN A 37 11.94 4.12 -2.74
C GLN A 37 11.65 2.98 -3.73
N PRO A 38 12.51 1.93 -3.77
CA PRO A 38 12.49 0.93 -4.83
C PRO A 38 11.45 -0.20 -4.62
N TRP A 39 10.52 -0.05 -3.67
CA TRP A 39 9.49 -1.05 -3.40
C TRP A 39 8.26 -0.91 -4.31
N SER A 40 7.58 -2.02 -4.54
CA SER A 40 6.23 -2.03 -5.10
C SER A 40 5.23 -1.78 -3.98
N SER A 41 4.18 -1.00 -4.25
CA SER A 41 3.15 -0.71 -3.26
C SER A 41 1.76 -0.72 -3.90
N ASP A 42 0.79 -1.25 -3.17
CA ASP A 42 -0.64 -1.19 -3.49
C ASP A 42 -1.39 -0.66 -2.28
N GLU A 43 -2.26 0.32 -2.50
CA GLU A 43 -2.97 1.04 -1.44
C GLU A 43 -4.47 1.05 -1.73
N ASN A 44 -5.26 0.72 -0.72
CA ASN A 44 -6.71 0.87 -0.71
C ASN A 44 -7.16 1.33 0.69
N LEU A 45 -8.47 1.53 0.87
CA LEU A 45 -9.03 2.04 2.12
C LEU A 45 -8.66 1.20 3.35
N MET A 46 -8.39 -0.10 3.17
CA MET A 46 -8.14 -1.01 4.29
C MET A 46 -6.66 -1.08 4.66
N HIS A 47 -5.75 -0.98 3.68
CA HIS A 47 -4.32 -1.12 3.92
C HIS A 47 -3.47 -0.58 2.76
N ILE A 48 -2.19 -0.42 3.07
CA ILE A 48 -1.12 -0.33 2.08
C ILE A 48 -0.23 -1.56 2.20
N SER A 49 0.19 -2.13 1.08
CA SER A 49 1.17 -3.21 1.00
C SER A 49 2.50 -2.70 0.43
N PHE A 50 3.60 -3.32 0.83
CA PHE A 50 4.94 -3.02 0.34
C PHE A 50 5.69 -4.32 0.08
N GLU A 51 6.34 -4.44 -1.08
CA GLU A 51 7.10 -5.63 -1.48
C GLU A 51 8.25 -5.28 -2.44
N ALA A 52 8.98 -6.30 -2.88
CA ALA A 52 10.09 -6.17 -3.83
C ALA A 52 11.25 -5.27 -3.36
N GLY A 53 12.23 -5.05 -4.24
CA GLY A 53 13.39 -4.22 -3.94
C GLY A 53 14.22 -4.79 -2.79
N ILE A 54 14.44 -4.01 -1.74
CA ILE A 54 15.17 -4.45 -0.55
C ILE A 54 14.41 -5.50 0.28
N LEU A 55 13.08 -5.59 0.14
CA LEU A 55 12.22 -6.49 0.91
C LEU A 55 12.25 -7.94 0.38
N GLU A 56 12.86 -8.17 -0.79
CA GLU A 56 13.11 -9.53 -1.31
C GLU A 56 14.09 -10.33 -0.43
N ASP A 57 14.91 -9.63 0.38
CA ASP A 57 15.78 -10.26 1.35
C ASP A 57 15.13 -10.24 2.73
N PRO A 58 14.58 -11.36 3.22
CA PRO A 58 13.89 -11.41 4.51
C PRO A 58 14.81 -11.16 5.71
N ALA A 59 16.15 -11.16 5.52
CA ALA A 59 17.10 -10.79 6.56
C ALA A 59 17.30 -9.27 6.67
N LYS A 60 16.81 -8.48 5.71
CA LYS A 60 16.90 -7.01 5.76
C LYS A 60 15.71 -6.42 6.49
N LYS A 61 16.02 -5.49 7.41
CA LYS A 61 15.01 -4.69 8.09
C LYS A 61 14.40 -3.68 7.10
N PRO A 62 13.06 -3.54 7.03
CA PRO A 62 12.42 -2.47 6.26
C PRO A 62 12.84 -1.08 6.76
N PRO A 63 13.09 -0.11 5.86
CA PRO A 63 13.36 1.29 6.21
C PRO A 63 12.15 1.91 6.93
N ARG A 64 12.40 2.84 7.85
CA ARG A 64 11.32 3.50 8.62
C ARG A 64 10.45 4.40 7.75
N ASP A 65 11.06 5.08 6.79
CA ASP A 65 10.43 5.99 5.83
C ASP A 65 9.63 5.26 4.73
N MET A 66 9.57 3.92 4.79
CA MET A 66 8.71 3.11 3.94
C MET A 66 7.24 3.16 4.37
N PHE A 67 6.97 3.27 5.68
CA PHE A 67 5.60 3.15 6.20
C PHE A 67 4.84 4.48 6.07
N GLU A 68 3.78 4.50 5.27
CA GLU A 68 3.04 5.72 4.93
C GLU A 68 1.81 5.96 5.82
N LEU A 69 1.07 4.91 6.21
CA LEU A 69 -0.20 5.04 6.94
C LEU A 69 -0.08 4.94 8.47
N SER A 70 0.95 4.23 8.96
CA SER A 70 1.08 3.90 10.38
C SER A 70 2.28 4.60 11.01
N THR A 71 2.11 5.14 12.20
CA THR A 71 3.23 5.60 13.03
C THR A 71 3.93 4.41 13.69
N SER A 72 5.27 4.46 13.82
CA SER A 72 6.01 3.44 14.56
C SER A 72 5.56 3.43 16.03
N PRO A 73 5.45 2.27 16.70
CA PRO A 73 5.11 2.24 18.12
C PRO A 73 6.05 3.05 19.02
N GLU A 74 7.32 3.21 18.63
CA GLU A 74 8.31 4.05 19.33
C GLU A 74 7.98 5.54 19.28
N ASP A 75 7.24 5.97 18.25
CA ASP A 75 6.86 7.37 18.00
C ASP A 75 5.37 7.61 18.30
N ALA A 76 4.62 6.59 18.72
CA ALA A 76 3.20 6.70 19.03
C ALA A 76 2.99 7.51 20.32
N PRO A 77 1.84 8.19 20.49
CA PRO A 77 1.52 8.87 21.74
C PRO A 77 1.55 7.92 22.94
N ASP A 78 2.18 8.34 24.05
CA ASP A 78 2.16 7.59 25.32
C ASP A 78 0.86 7.85 26.11
N GLU A 79 -0.25 7.86 25.39
CA GLU A 79 -1.59 8.09 25.91
C GLU A 79 -2.54 7.04 25.32
N LYS A 80 -3.36 6.43 26.17
CA LYS A 80 -4.36 5.48 25.71
C LYS A 80 -5.54 6.20 25.04
N GLU A 81 -6.00 5.64 23.95
CA GLU A 81 -7.30 5.99 23.37
C GLU A 81 -8.29 4.85 23.64
N VAL A 82 -9.50 5.19 24.07
CA VAL A 82 -10.60 4.23 24.22
C VAL A 82 -11.62 4.50 23.13
N ILE A 83 -11.87 3.49 22.31
CA ILE A 83 -12.91 3.53 21.28
C ILE A 83 -14.03 2.54 21.60
N GLU A 84 -15.25 2.91 21.25
CA GLU A 84 -16.43 2.04 21.32
C GLU A 84 -16.93 1.74 19.91
N ILE A 85 -17.10 0.47 19.59
CA ILE A 85 -17.68 0.02 18.32
C ILE A 85 -18.95 -0.75 18.61
N GLU A 86 -20.09 -0.25 18.14
CA GLU A 86 -21.37 -0.95 18.26
C GLU A 86 -21.59 -1.83 17.04
N PHE A 87 -21.99 -3.08 17.27
CA PHE A 87 -22.31 -4.05 16.22
C PHE A 87 -23.79 -4.42 16.24
N GLU A 88 -24.40 -4.48 15.06
CA GLU A 88 -25.72 -5.10 14.86
C GLU A 88 -25.58 -6.24 13.84
N LYS A 89 -26.01 -7.45 14.21
CA LYS A 89 -25.98 -8.64 13.32
C LYS A 89 -24.61 -8.93 12.68
N GLY A 90 -23.52 -8.55 13.35
CA GLY A 90 -22.15 -8.76 12.88
C GLY A 90 -21.57 -7.62 12.05
N GLU A 91 -22.34 -6.56 11.79
CA GLU A 91 -21.87 -5.35 11.10
C GLU A 91 -21.59 -4.23 12.10
N ALA A 92 -20.47 -3.52 11.93
CA ALA A 92 -20.18 -2.32 12.71
C ALA A 92 -21.09 -1.18 12.25
N VAL A 93 -21.88 -0.61 13.16
CA VAL A 93 -22.89 0.40 12.85
C VAL A 93 -22.61 1.77 13.47
N LYS A 94 -21.80 1.83 14.54
CA LYS A 94 -21.35 3.09 15.15
C LYS A 94 -19.93 3.02 15.68
N LEU A 95 -19.28 4.17 15.70
CA LEU A 95 -18.00 4.42 16.36
C LEU A 95 -18.17 5.57 17.36
N ASN A 96 -17.81 5.35 18.62
CA ASN A 96 -17.93 6.33 19.71
C ASN A 96 -19.34 6.95 19.79
N GLY A 97 -20.37 6.10 19.74
CA GLY A 97 -21.79 6.48 19.77
C GLY A 97 -22.32 7.15 18.49
N LYS A 98 -21.49 7.41 17.47
CA LYS A 98 -21.89 8.04 16.21
C LYS A 98 -22.15 7.00 15.13
N ALA A 99 -23.33 7.05 14.51
CA ALA A 99 -23.65 6.23 13.36
C ALA A 99 -22.85 6.71 12.14
N LEU A 100 -22.09 5.79 11.55
CA LEU A 100 -21.22 6.04 10.41
C LEU A 100 -21.46 4.96 9.36
N LYS A 101 -21.22 5.28 8.09
CA LYS A 101 -21.15 4.23 7.05
C LYS A 101 -19.80 3.52 7.17
N PRO A 102 -19.67 2.28 6.65
CA PRO A 102 -18.41 1.53 6.74
C PRO A 102 -17.20 2.29 6.17
N VAL A 103 -17.39 3.02 5.06
CA VAL A 103 -16.32 3.84 4.47
C VAL A 103 -15.86 4.93 5.43
N ASP A 104 -16.80 5.62 6.09
CA ASP A 104 -16.53 6.73 7.02
C ASP A 104 -15.93 6.23 8.35
N MET A 105 -16.01 4.93 8.65
CA MET A 105 -15.34 4.34 9.82
C MET A 105 -13.88 3.98 9.53
N LEU A 106 -13.52 3.76 8.27
CA LEU A 106 -12.17 3.36 7.85
C LEU A 106 -11.32 4.54 7.37
N SER A 107 -11.95 5.65 6.99
CA SER A 107 -11.31 6.88 6.51
C SER A 107 -11.13 7.92 7.62
#